data_AF-K0IFV3-F1
#
_entry.id   AF-K0IFV3-F1
#
_cell.length_a   1.000
_cell.length_b   1.000
_cell.length_c   1.000
_cell.angle_alpha   90.00
_cell.angle_beta   90.00
_cell.angle_gamma   90.00
#
_symmetry.space_group_name_H-M   'P 1'
#
loop_
_entity.id
_entity.type
_entity.pdbx_description
1 polymer ?
#
loop_
_entity_poly.entity_id
_entity_poly.type
_entity_poly.pdbx_seq_one_letter_code
_entity_poly.pdbx_strand_id
1 'polypeptide(L)'
;MYKPKSTRDIYMESLSVNSASIERQLADQSVLAGEIKSFLDAVSKLYQENVDRIVEECDKDMMALERVPSPLKLFVDCLAQVEKSANLSPQARALVQRYASAWEDWMQ
;
A
#
# COMPACT_ATOMS: atom_id res chain seq x y z
N MET A 1 28.43 -6.26 -11.42
CA MET A 1 28.44 -5.96 -9.98
C MET A 1 27.00 -5.72 -9.55
N TYR A 2 26.42 -6.58 -8.72
CA TYR A 2 25.06 -6.36 -8.19
C TYR A 2 25.12 -5.30 -7.10
N LYS A 3 24.36 -4.20 -7.25
CA LYS A 3 24.14 -3.23 -6.17
C LYS A 3 22.88 -3.65 -5.42
N PRO A 4 22.93 -3.80 -4.09
CA PRO A 4 21.72 -3.95 -3.28
C PRO A 4 20.77 -2.79 -3.57
N LYS A 5 19.48 -3.09 -3.68
CA LYS A 5 18.43 -2.06 -3.81
C LYS A 5 18.38 -1.22 -2.53
N SER A 6 18.08 0.07 -2.67
CA SER A 6 17.84 0.92 -1.49
C SER A 6 16.52 0.55 -0.82
N THR A 7 16.34 0.90 0.46
CA THR A 7 15.07 0.76 1.16
C THR A 7 13.94 1.41 0.35
N ARG A 8 14.14 2.62 -0.16
CA ARG A 8 13.16 3.31 -1.00
C ARG A 8 12.76 2.47 -2.23
N ASP A 9 13.73 1.92 -2.96
CA ASP A 9 13.45 1.12 -4.17
C ASP A 9 12.61 -0.11 -3.85
N ILE A 10 12.91 -0.80 -2.75
CA ILE A 10 12.16 -1.99 -2.30
C ILE A 10 10.69 -1.63 -2.04
N TYR A 11 10.44 -0.51 -1.34
CA TYR A 11 9.08 -0.06 -1.05
C TYR A 11 8.35 0.42 -2.32
N MET A 12 9.02 1.14 -3.21
CA MET A 12 8.40 1.63 -4.46
C MET A 12 8.05 0.51 -5.43
N GLU A 13 8.87 -0.55 -5.51
CA GLU A 13 8.53 -1.75 -6.28
C GLU A 13 7.31 -2.46 -5.71
N SER A 14 7.24 -2.59 -4.39
CA SER A 14 6.07 -3.15 -3.71
C SER A 14 4.82 -2.32 -4.00
N LEU A 15 4.90 -0.99 -3.90
CA LEU A 15 3.78 -0.10 -4.24
C LEU A 15 3.32 -0.34 -5.68
N SER A 16 4.23 -0.36 -6.65
CA SER A 16 3.89 -0.55 -8.06
C SER A 16 3.19 -1.89 -8.32
N VAL A 17 3.71 -2.99 -7.77
CA VAL A 17 3.15 -4.33 -7.98
C VAL A 17 1.77 -4.45 -7.34
N ASN A 18 1.63 -3.96 -6.10
CA ASN A 18 0.38 -4.09 -5.37
C ASN A 18 -0.71 -3.16 -5.91
N SER A 19 -0.36 -1.92 -6.32
CA SER A 19 -1.27 -0.99 -7.00
C SER A 19 -1.79 -1.58 -8.31
N ALA A 20 -0.93 -2.16 -9.15
CA ALA A 20 -1.38 -2.81 -10.39
C ALA A 20 -2.27 -4.03 -10.14
N SER A 21 -2.03 -4.77 -9.06
CA SER A 21 -2.85 -5.92 -8.69
C SER A 21 -4.26 -5.51 -8.25
N ILE A 22 -4.36 -4.49 -7.39
CA ILE A 22 -5.67 -4.02 -6.91
C ILE A 22 -6.43 -3.25 -7.98
N GLU A 23 -5.75 -2.48 -8.84
CA GLU A 23 -6.35 -1.81 -10.00
C GLU A 23 -7.09 -2.82 -10.88
N ARG A 24 -6.42 -3.92 -11.23
CA ARG A 24 -7.01 -5.00 -12.02
C ARG A 24 -8.24 -5.58 -11.34
N GLN A 25 -8.16 -5.90 -10.05
CA GLN A 25 -9.27 -6.53 -9.34
C GLN A 25 -10.47 -5.59 -9.14
N LEU A 26 -10.25 -4.29 -8.96
CA LEU A 26 -11.31 -3.29 -8.91
C LEU A 26 -11.97 -3.15 -10.30
N ALA A 27 -11.17 -3.14 -11.37
CA ALA A 27 -11.68 -3.12 -12.73
C ALA A 27 -12.50 -4.38 -13.05
N ASP A 28 -12.06 -5.57 -12.61
CA ASP A 28 -12.78 -6.84 -12.76
C ASP A 28 -14.13 -6.82 -12.01
N GLN A 29 -14.24 -6.02 -10.94
CA GLN A 29 -15.48 -5.78 -10.21
C GLN A 29 -16.32 -4.62 -10.77
N SER A 30 -15.98 -4.13 -11.97
CA SER A 30 -16.68 -3.04 -12.65
C SER A 30 -16.69 -1.72 -11.87
N VAL A 31 -15.68 -1.47 -11.03
CA VAL A 31 -15.49 -0.16 -10.38
C VAL A 31 -15.08 0.86 -11.43
N LEU A 32 -15.59 2.09 -11.32
CA LEU A 32 -15.34 3.14 -12.30
C LEU A 32 -13.85 3.52 -12.33
N ALA A 33 -13.26 3.63 -13.52
CA ALA A 33 -11.83 3.97 -13.67
C ALA A 33 -11.43 5.28 -12.95
N GLY A 34 -12.33 6.28 -12.92
CA GLY A 34 -12.10 7.54 -12.20
C GLY A 34 -12.07 7.36 -10.67
N GLU A 35 -12.90 6.46 -10.13
CA GLU A 35 -12.88 6.09 -8.72
C GLU A 35 -11.61 5.31 -8.39
N ILE A 36 -11.26 4.29 -9.21
CA ILE A 36 -10.03 3.50 -9.04
C ILE A 36 -8.81 4.42 -9.00
N LYS A 37 -8.69 5.30 -9.99
CA LYS A 37 -7.57 6.25 -10.06
C LYS A 37 -7.51 7.15 -8.84
N SER A 38 -8.63 7.78 -8.47
CA SER A 38 -8.66 8.70 -7.33
C SER A 38 -8.29 8.00 -6.02
N PHE A 39 -8.75 6.76 -5.85
CA PHE A 39 -8.41 5.93 -4.69
C PHE A 39 -6.92 5.55 -4.67
N LEU A 40 -6.37 5.06 -5.78
CA LEU A 40 -4.97 4.65 -5.85
C LEU A 40 -4.00 5.83 -5.77
N ASP A 41 -4.37 7.00 -6.28
CA ASP A 41 -3.59 8.23 -6.10
C ASP A 41 -3.50 8.60 -4.62
N ALA A 42 -4.62 8.51 -3.88
CA ALA A 42 -4.64 8.77 -2.43
C ALA A 42 -3.81 7.75 -1.64
N VAL A 43 -3.93 6.47 -1.97
CA VAL A 43 -3.12 5.39 -1.36
C VAL A 43 -1.64 5.58 -1.65
N SER A 44 -1.27 5.87 -2.90
CA SER A 44 0.12 6.05 -3.32
C SER A 44 0.76 7.26 -2.64
N LYS A 45 0.00 8.35 -2.46
CA LYS A 45 0.46 9.53 -1.73
C LYS A 45 0.76 9.20 -0.26
N LEU A 46 -0.21 8.59 0.43
CA LEU A 46 -0.04 8.21 1.83
C LEU A 46 1.12 7.21 2.02
N TYR A 47 1.26 6.25 1.10
CA TYR A 47 2.35 5.28 1.12
C TYR A 47 3.72 5.97 1.01
N GLN A 48 3.89 6.87 0.03
CA GLN A 48 5.15 7.61 -0.18
C GLN A 48 5.51 8.46 1.03
N GLU A 49 4.55 9.16 1.64
CA GLU A 49 4.77 9.94 2.87
C GLU A 49 5.29 9.07 4.03
N ASN A 50 4.81 7.83 4.15
CA ASN A 50 5.30 6.89 5.15
C ASN A 50 6.66 6.29 4.78
N VAL A 51 6.91 6.01 3.50
CA VAL A 51 8.23 5.55 3.02
C VAL A 51 9.30 6.57 3.32
N ASP A 52 9.04 7.85 3.10
CA ASP A 52 10.02 8.90 3.40
C ASP A 52 10.39 8.92 4.89
N ARG A 53 9.41 8.74 5.80
CA ARG A 53 9.68 8.60 7.24
C ARG A 53 10.50 7.36 7.56
N ILE A 54 10.17 6.21 6.95
CA ILE A 54 10.91 4.95 7.13
C ILE A 54 12.36 5.11 6.66
N VAL A 55 12.58 5.74 5.51
CA VAL A 55 13.93 5.99 4.99
C VAL A 55 14.70 6.91 5.94
N GLU A 56 14.10 8.01 6.40
CA GLU A 56 14.74 8.90 7.38
C GLU A 56 15.09 8.19 8.69
N GLU A 57 14.25 7.26 9.16
CA GLU A 57 14.55 6.44 10.33
C GLU A 57 15.68 5.44 10.07
N CYS A 58 15.68 4.77 8.92
CA CYS A 58 16.73 3.82 8.52
C CYS A 58 18.08 4.50 8.32
N ASP A 59 18.09 5.74 7.81
CA ASP A 59 19.30 6.54 7.63
C ASP A 59 19.92 6.94 8.98
N LYS A 60 19.09 7.09 10.03
CA LYS A 60 19.54 7.36 11.41
C LYS A 60 19.98 6.09 12.13
N ASP A 61 19.27 5.00 11.91
CA ASP A 61 19.49 3.71 12.57
C ASP A 61 19.10 2.56 11.64
N MET A 62 20.09 1.82 11.15
CA MET A 62 19.86 0.70 10.24
C MET A 62 19.02 -0.43 10.87
N MET A 63 18.98 -0.54 12.20
CA MET A 63 18.12 -1.48 12.92
C MET A 63 16.63 -1.06 12.89
N ALA A 64 16.31 0.12 12.34
CA ALA A 64 14.93 0.54 12.12
C ALA A 64 14.14 -0.45 11.25
N LEU A 65 14.81 -1.17 10.35
CA LEU A 65 14.18 -2.17 9.49
C LEU A 65 13.49 -3.29 10.27
N GLU A 66 13.90 -3.58 11.52
CA GLU A 66 13.28 -4.62 12.35
C GLU A 66 11.96 -4.17 13.00
N ARG A 67 11.69 -2.86 13.03
CA ARG A 67 10.53 -2.26 13.72
C ARG A 67 9.56 -1.54 12.78
N VAL A 68 9.97 -1.19 11.57
CA VAL A 68 9.10 -0.56 10.57
C VAL A 68 8.25 -1.61 9.84
N PRO A 69 7.05 -1.25 9.35
CA PRO A 69 6.20 -2.18 8.63
C PRO A 69 6.87 -2.65 7.33
N SER A 70 6.69 -3.92 6.98
CA SER A 70 7.11 -4.44 5.68
C SER A 70 6.44 -3.66 4.53
N PRO A 71 7.01 -3.65 3.31
CA PRO A 71 6.44 -2.92 2.18
C PRO A 71 4.99 -3.28 1.85
N LEU A 72 4.61 -4.56 2.02
CA LEU A 72 3.24 -5.03 1.81
C LEU A 72 2.32 -4.63 2.96
N LYS A 73 2.78 -4.75 4.22
CA LYS A 73 2.01 -4.30 5.39
C LYS A 73 1.68 -2.82 5.28
N LEU A 74 2.67 -1.99 4.96
CA LEU A 74 2.45 -0.56 4.79
C LEU A 74 1.39 -0.27 3.72
N PHE A 75 1.39 -1.05 2.63
CA PHE A 75 0.41 -0.87 1.56
C PHE A 75 -1.00 -1.19 2.03
N VAL A 76 -1.19 -2.32 2.74
CA VAL A 76 -2.49 -2.71 3.32
C VAL A 76 -2.97 -1.68 4.34
N ASP A 77 -2.08 -1.14 5.18
CA ASP A 77 -2.42 -0.10 6.13
C ASP A 77 -2.89 1.19 5.44
N CYS A 78 -2.21 1.57 4.35
CA CYS A 78 -2.63 2.71 3.54
C CYS A 78 -4.00 2.49 2.89
N LEU A 79 -4.27 1.27 2.39
CA LEU A 79 -5.59 0.92 1.85
C LEU A 79 -6.69 1.08 2.91
N ALA A 80 -6.49 0.51 4.10
CA ALA A 80 -7.45 0.58 5.19
C ALA A 80 -7.67 2.01 5.70
N GLN A 81 -6.62 2.84 5.69
CA GLN A 81 -6.74 4.24 6.11
C GLN A 81 -7.47 5.09 5.07
N VAL A 82 -7.18 4.91 3.78
CA VAL A 82 -7.87 5.64 2.71
C VAL A 82 -9.33 5.20 2.62
N GLU A 83 -9.63 3.91 2.74
CA GLU A 83 -11.00 3.37 2.71
C GLU A 83 -11.93 4.05 3.74
N LYS A 84 -11.43 4.33 4.95
CA LYS A 84 -12.19 4.99 6.02
C LYS A 84 -12.60 6.43 5.70
N SER A 85 -11.84 7.11 4.84
CA SER A 85 -12.09 8.52 4.48
C SER A 85 -12.61 8.71 3.06
N ALA A 86 -12.42 7.74 2.18
CA ALA A 86 -12.86 7.77 0.80
C ALA A 86 -14.35 7.40 0.67
N ASN A 87 -15.05 8.11 -0.21
CA ASN A 87 -16.39 7.75 -0.63
C ASN A 87 -16.33 6.70 -1.75
N LEU A 88 -16.06 5.45 -1.37
CA LEU A 88 -15.99 4.31 -2.28
C LEU A 88 -17.39 3.73 -2.56
N SER A 89 -17.56 3.23 -3.78
CA SER A 89 -18.65 2.35 -4.14
C SER A 89 -18.65 1.09 -3.26
N PRO A 90 -19.82 0.45 -3.04
CA PRO A 90 -19.91 -0.78 -2.24
C PRO A 90 -18.97 -1.89 -2.73
N GLN A 91 -18.79 -2.02 -4.05
CA GLN A 91 -17.90 -2.99 -4.68
C GLN A 91 -16.43 -2.72 -4.31
N ALA A 92 -15.98 -1.48 -4.50
CA ALA A 92 -14.62 -1.08 -4.16
C ALA A 92 -14.34 -1.25 -2.66
N ARG A 93 -15.27 -0.79 -1.81
CA ARG A 93 -15.18 -0.95 -0.35
C ARG A 93 -15.07 -2.42 0.05
N ALA A 94 -15.92 -3.29 -0.49
CA ALA A 94 -15.90 -4.72 -0.16
C ALA A 94 -14.57 -5.39 -0.54
N LEU A 95 -14.01 -5.06 -1.70
CA LEU A 95 -12.70 -5.55 -2.12
C LEU A 95 -11.60 -5.08 -1.16
N VAL A 96 -11.55 -3.79 -0.83
CA VAL A 96 -10.52 -3.22 0.05
C VAL A 96 -10.62 -3.80 1.47
N GLN A 97 -11.83 -3.98 1.98
CA GLN A 97 -12.04 -4.60 3.30
C GLN A 97 -11.55 -6.05 3.33
N ARG A 98 -11.75 -6.83 2.26
CA ARG A 98 -11.19 -8.19 2.16
C ARG A 98 -9.67 -8.20 2.25
N TYR A 99 -9.00 -7.21 1.66
CA TYR A 99 -7.55 -7.06 1.75
C TYR A 99 -7.09 -6.75 3.18
N ALA A 100 -7.80 -5.85 3.87
CA ALA A 100 -7.50 -5.50 5.26
C ALA A 100 -7.71 -6.70 6.20
N SER A 101 -8.84 -7.40 6.09
CA SER A 101 -9.16 -8.55 6.95
C SER A 101 -8.26 -9.76 6.67
N ALA A 102 -7.97 -10.08 5.40
CA ALA A 102 -7.09 -11.20 5.07
C ALA A 102 -5.68 -11.00 5.63
N TRP A 103 -5.23 -9.75 5.76
CA TRP A 103 -3.95 -9.45 6.39
C TRP A 103 -3.97 -9.67 7.91
N GLU A 104 -5.06 -9.30 8.59
CA GLU A 104 -5.23 -9.58 10.02
C GLU A 104 -5.18 -11.09 10.30
N ASP A 105 -5.81 -11.90 9.43
CA ASP A 105 -5.80 -13.36 9.53
C ASP A 105 -4.42 -13.99 9.24
N TRP A 106 -3.60 -13.40 8.35
CA TRP A 106 -2.26 -13.91 8.03
C TRP A 106 -1.19 -13.58 9.07
N MET A 107 -1.47 -12.62 9.96
CA MET A 107 -0.55 -12.18 11.01
C MET A 107 -0.82 -12.83 12.39
N GLN A 108 -1.81 -13.73 12.47
CA GLN A 108 -2.08 -14.57 13.65
C GLN A 108 -1.26 -15.87 13.60
#